data_AF-A0A932SJK7-F1
#
_entry.id   AF-A0A932SJK7-F1
#
_cell.length_a   1.000
_cell.length_b   1.000
_cell.length_c   1.000
_cell.angle_alpha   90.00
_cell.angle_beta   90.00
_cell.angle_gamma   90.00
#
_symmetry.space_group_name_H-M   'P 1'
#
loop_
_entity.id
_entity.type
_entity.pdbx_description
1 polymer ?
#
loop_
_entity_poly.entity_id
_entity_poly.type
_entity_poly.pdbx_seq_one_letter_code
_entity_poly.pdbx_strand_id
1 'polypeptide(L)'
;MSPFDRAQGDKFSEDFWVRVVQIFVGLFFLGAAMFKVTIYFGHHARALTDDFAYWTRNGWPLHAYRVLMEWLFSVPHVTGVLEVLTILLQAIPGFMLVTNIKPRLAGAALFLFQINIFLGTFHQTGFNEFVGMSLWIALFFALRPQNETWNHKLWHAMTLLVFLFTLLFLYNRYLQDDPWPSGYLWQRTHLQQDVMSTALWWKRMVLWISRGTIGEILWTSVWWVDLLFCFLLLTRWRLQAGAVLLAFAILRSLTWMNSITSQGVLTVLFLFLWMSQEEVMQRKPST
;
A
#
# COMPACT_ATOMS: atom_id res chain seq x y z
N MET A 1 31.07 12.51 -21.38
CA MET A 1 30.22 13.01 -20.28
C MET A 1 31.06 13.14 -19.03
N SER A 2 31.19 14.37 -18.51
CA SER A 2 31.98 14.59 -17.30
C SER A 2 31.30 13.91 -16.10
N PRO A 3 32.04 13.58 -15.03
CA PRO A 3 31.46 13.05 -13.79
C PRO A 3 30.40 13.99 -13.20
N PHE A 4 30.54 15.29 -13.44
CA PHE A 4 29.62 16.33 -12.99
C PHE A 4 28.29 16.27 -13.76
N ASP A 5 28.35 16.09 -15.08
CA ASP A 5 27.15 15.95 -15.93
C ASP A 5 26.38 14.66 -15.61
N ARG A 6 27.09 13.59 -15.26
CA ARG A 6 26.49 12.34 -14.77
C ARG A 6 25.81 12.53 -13.42
N ALA A 7 26.48 13.16 -12.45
CA ALA A 7 25.91 13.41 -11.13
C ALA A 7 24.67 14.32 -11.17
N GLN A 8 24.64 15.32 -12.05
CA GLN A 8 23.48 16.20 -12.24
C GLN A 8 22.33 15.49 -12.97
N GLY A 9 22.64 14.68 -13.99
CA GLY A 9 21.65 13.86 -14.70
C GLY A 9 21.01 12.78 -13.82
N ASP A 10 21.81 12.09 -13.01
CA ASP A 10 21.35 11.06 -12.08
C ASP A 10 20.45 11.66 -10.98
N LYS A 11 20.83 12.82 -10.44
CA LYS A 11 20.02 13.52 -9.42
C LYS A 11 18.67 14.00 -9.97
N PHE A 12 18.64 14.53 -11.19
CA PHE A 12 17.39 14.97 -11.84
C PHE A 12 16.43 13.79 -12.11
N SER A 13 16.98 12.63 -12.49
CA SER A 13 16.22 11.40 -12.74
C SER A 13 15.60 10.81 -11.46
N GLU A 14 16.38 10.70 -10.38
CA GLU A 14 15.93 10.12 -9.11
C GLU A 14 14.85 10.99 -8.43
N ASP A 15 15.06 12.31 -8.38
CA ASP A 15 14.08 13.24 -7.80
C ASP A 15 12.77 13.29 -8.60
N PHE A 16 12.84 13.11 -9.92
CA PHE A 16 11.67 13.06 -10.79
C PHE A 16 10.77 11.85 -10.49
N TRP A 17 11.32 10.64 -10.40
CA TRP A 17 10.49 9.46 -10.17
C TRP A 17 9.89 9.41 -8.76
N VAL A 18 10.62 9.84 -7.75
CA VAL A 18 10.07 10.02 -6.39
C VAL A 18 8.94 11.04 -6.39
N ARG A 19 9.08 12.12 -7.18
CA ARG A 19 8.03 13.12 -7.35
C ARG A 19 6.78 12.57 -8.03
N VAL A 20 6.94 11.74 -9.07
CA VAL A 20 5.82 11.07 -9.74
C VAL A 20 5.07 10.16 -8.76
N VAL A 21 5.78 9.36 -7.97
CA VAL A 21 5.16 8.48 -6.96
C VAL A 21 4.42 9.30 -5.90
N GLN A 22 5.02 10.40 -5.42
CA GLN A 22 4.37 11.30 -4.48
C GLN A 22 3.05 11.85 -5.03
N ILE A 23 3.01 12.21 -6.32
CA ILE A 23 1.79 12.68 -6.98
C ILE A 23 0.74 11.56 -7.00
N PHE A 24 1.10 10.34 -7.41
CA PHE A 24 0.16 9.21 -7.42
C PHE A 24 -0.39 8.87 -6.03
N VAL A 25 0.46 8.90 -5.00
CA VAL A 25 0.03 8.73 -3.60
C VAL A 25 -0.93 9.85 -3.19
N GLY A 26 -0.62 11.10 -3.54
CA GLY A 26 -1.51 12.24 -3.26
C GLY A 26 -2.86 12.12 -3.96
N LEU A 27 -2.87 11.74 -5.24
CA LEU A 27 -4.07 11.47 -6.02
C LEU A 27 -4.89 10.31 -5.44
N PHE A 28 -4.24 9.27 -4.93
CA PHE A 28 -4.91 8.18 -4.24
C PHE A 28 -5.69 8.67 -3.01
N PHE A 29 -5.10 9.52 -2.16
CA PHE A 29 -5.82 10.09 -1.01
C PHE A 29 -6.93 11.07 -1.40
N LEU A 30 -6.75 11.83 -2.50
CA LEU A 30 -7.81 12.65 -3.06
C LEU A 30 -8.97 11.80 -3.60
N GLY A 31 -8.65 10.69 -4.27
CA GLY A 31 -9.64 9.70 -4.72
C GLY A 31 -10.41 9.08 -3.55
N ALA A 32 -9.72 8.73 -2.46
CA ALA A 32 -10.35 8.23 -1.25
C ALA A 32 -11.29 9.27 -0.60
N ALA A 33 -10.90 10.55 -0.60
CA ALA A 33 -11.75 11.63 -0.13
C ALA A 33 -13.00 11.80 -1.02
N MET A 34 -12.84 11.77 -2.35
CA MET A 34 -13.95 11.83 -3.29
C MET A 34 -14.91 10.64 -3.15
N PHE A 35 -14.37 9.44 -2.91
CA PHE A 35 -15.18 8.27 -2.64
C PHE A 35 -16.00 8.41 -1.34
N LYS A 36 -15.48 9.09 -0.32
CA LYS A 36 -16.28 9.40 0.88
C LYS A 36 -17.35 10.45 0.62
N VAL A 37 -17.12 11.42 -0.27
CA VAL A 37 -18.18 12.35 -0.70
C VAL A 37 -19.34 11.57 -1.29
N THR A 38 -19.08 10.57 -2.14
CA THR A 38 -20.15 9.75 -2.73
C THR A 38 -20.83 8.83 -1.70
N ILE A 39 -20.11 8.34 -0.69
CA ILE A 39 -20.69 7.54 0.40
C ILE A 39 -21.60 8.38 1.29
N TYR A 40 -21.16 9.54 1.77
CA TYR A 40 -21.91 10.30 2.78
C TYR A 40 -22.92 11.27 2.18
N PHE A 41 -22.72 11.72 0.94
CA PHE A 41 -23.55 12.75 0.30
C PHE A 41 -24.10 12.32 -1.08
N GLY A 42 -23.93 11.05 -1.47
CA GLY A 42 -24.43 10.52 -2.75
C GLY A 42 -25.90 10.08 -2.71
N HIS A 43 -26.40 9.55 -3.85
CA HIS A 43 -27.78 9.09 -4.00
C HIS A 43 -28.17 7.89 -3.11
N HIS A 44 -27.17 7.14 -2.61
CA HIS A 44 -27.34 6.09 -1.62
C HIS A 44 -26.51 6.39 -0.38
N ALA A 45 -26.67 7.62 0.14
CA ALA A 45 -25.91 8.10 1.27
C ALA A 45 -26.04 7.16 2.47
N ARG A 46 -24.89 6.73 3.00
CA ARG A 46 -24.79 5.99 4.26
C ARG A 46 -24.35 6.98 5.34
N ALA A 47 -24.90 6.90 6.54
CA ALA A 47 -24.48 7.77 7.61
C ALA A 47 -23.16 7.27 8.25
N LEU A 48 -22.31 8.19 8.71
CA LEU A 48 -21.10 7.85 9.46
C LEU A 48 -21.40 7.01 10.72
N THR A 49 -22.60 7.14 11.28
CA THR A 49 -23.08 6.32 12.40
C THR A 49 -23.13 4.83 12.07
N ASP A 50 -23.44 4.45 10.83
CA ASP A 50 -23.51 3.05 10.40
C ASP A 50 -22.11 2.44 10.34
N ASP A 51 -21.15 3.21 9.83
CA ASP A 51 -19.75 2.81 9.84
C ASP A 51 -19.27 2.70 11.28
N PHE A 52 -19.53 3.71 12.12
CA PHE A 52 -19.13 3.66 13.54
C PHE A 52 -19.73 2.47 14.30
N ALA A 53 -20.98 2.12 14.04
CA ALA A 53 -21.60 0.93 14.61
C ALA A 53 -20.89 -0.36 14.17
N TYR A 54 -20.48 -0.44 12.91
CA TYR A 54 -19.65 -1.54 12.41
C TYR A 54 -18.28 -1.60 13.12
N TRP A 55 -17.58 -0.47 13.23
CA TRP A 55 -16.29 -0.37 13.90
C TRP A 55 -16.39 -0.71 15.39
N THR A 56 -17.45 -0.31 16.07
CA THR A 56 -17.66 -0.61 17.50
C THR A 56 -17.91 -2.10 17.74
N ARG A 57 -18.55 -2.79 16.79
CA ARG A 57 -18.80 -4.24 16.90
C ARG A 57 -17.56 -5.08 16.62
N ASN A 58 -16.70 -4.62 15.72
CA ASN A 58 -15.64 -5.47 15.17
C ASN A 58 -14.21 -4.96 15.44
N GLY A 59 -14.01 -3.68 15.75
CA GLY A 59 -12.69 -3.03 15.80
C GLY A 59 -12.08 -2.83 17.18
N TRP A 60 -10.76 -2.60 17.22
CA TRP A 60 -9.97 -2.47 18.45
C TRP A 60 -8.94 -1.32 18.35
N PRO A 61 -8.74 -0.42 19.33
CA PRO A 61 -9.45 -0.29 20.60
C PRO A 61 -10.57 0.76 20.48
N LEU A 62 -11.57 0.51 19.63
CA LEU A 62 -12.72 1.42 19.47
C LEU A 62 -13.62 1.51 20.69
N HIS A 63 -13.54 0.54 21.61
CA HIS A 63 -14.27 0.57 22.87
C HIS A 63 -13.85 1.73 23.80
N ALA A 64 -12.57 2.14 23.75
CA ALA A 64 -12.02 3.14 24.68
C ALA A 64 -12.65 4.53 24.50
N TYR A 65 -13.14 4.85 23.30
CA TYR A 65 -13.76 6.13 22.98
C TYR A 65 -15.20 5.98 22.49
N ARG A 66 -15.82 4.80 22.72
CA ARG A 66 -17.21 4.51 22.34
C ARG A 66 -18.19 5.52 22.92
N VAL A 67 -18.09 5.78 24.23
CA VAL A 67 -18.96 6.71 24.95
C VAL A 67 -18.87 8.13 24.38
N LEU A 68 -17.66 8.58 24.05
CA LEU A 68 -17.43 9.89 23.44
C LEU A 68 -18.10 9.98 22.06
N MET A 69 -17.98 8.95 21.23
CA MET A 69 -18.55 8.94 19.89
C MET A 69 -20.08 8.81 19.92
N GLU A 70 -20.64 7.97 20.79
CA GLU A 70 -22.09 7.91 21.02
C GLU A 70 -22.65 9.26 21.48
N TRP A 71 -21.93 9.97 22.36
CA TRP A 71 -22.28 11.35 22.74
C TRP A 71 -22.19 12.31 21.54
N LEU A 72 -21.10 12.29 20.77
CA LEU A 72 -20.94 13.15 19.59
C LEU A 72 -22.06 12.93 18.56
N PHE A 73 -22.45 11.68 18.30
CA PHE A 73 -23.55 11.37 17.37
C PHE A 73 -24.94 11.73 17.92
N SER A 74 -25.07 11.94 19.23
CA SER A 74 -26.33 12.39 19.84
C SER A 74 -26.58 13.90 19.67
N VAL A 75 -25.54 14.69 19.37
CA VAL A 75 -25.65 16.14 19.19
C VAL A 75 -26.15 16.45 17.77
N PRO A 76 -27.22 17.26 17.61
CA PRO A 76 -27.73 17.64 16.30
C PRO A 76 -26.65 18.25 15.40
N HIS A 77 -26.68 17.90 14.11
CA HIS A 77 -25.75 18.38 13.06
C HIS A 77 -24.28 17.96 13.20
N VAL A 78 -23.85 17.40 14.34
CA VAL A 78 -22.45 16.98 14.54
C VAL A 78 -22.07 15.84 13.59
N THR A 79 -22.97 14.91 13.28
CA THR A 79 -22.70 13.83 12.32
C THR A 79 -22.23 14.34 10.97
N GLY A 80 -22.93 15.33 10.40
CA GLY A 80 -22.54 15.94 9.12
C GLY A 80 -21.21 16.68 9.19
N VAL A 81 -20.92 17.35 10.31
CA VAL A 81 -19.61 17.98 10.53
C VAL A 81 -18.49 16.94 10.59
N LEU A 82 -18.72 15.82 11.28
CA LEU A 82 -17.76 14.72 11.35
C LEU A 82 -17.53 14.07 9.98
N GLU A 83 -18.58 13.86 9.18
CA GLU A 83 -18.48 13.37 7.80
C GLU A 83 -17.59 14.28 6.95
N VAL A 84 -17.82 15.59 6.98
CA VAL A 84 -16.97 16.58 6.29
C VAL A 84 -15.53 16.52 6.80
N LEU A 85 -15.32 16.46 8.11
CA LEU A 85 -13.98 16.35 8.69
C LEU A 85 -13.26 15.08 8.22
N THR A 86 -13.95 13.93 8.14
CA THR A 86 -13.33 12.67 7.67
C THR A 86 -12.92 12.70 6.19
N ILE A 87 -13.58 13.53 5.38
CA ILE A 87 -13.20 13.82 3.98
C ILE A 87 -11.98 14.73 3.96
N LEU A 88 -12.02 15.84 4.69
CA LEU A 88 -10.94 16.84 4.73
C LEU A 88 -9.63 16.27 5.26
N LEU A 89 -9.69 15.36 6.25
CA LEU A 89 -8.52 14.68 6.81
C LEU A 89 -7.75 13.82 5.79
N GLN A 90 -8.38 13.43 4.68
CA GLN A 90 -7.71 12.77 3.55
C GLN A 90 -7.42 13.74 2.40
N ALA A 91 -8.36 14.63 2.09
CA ALA A 91 -8.25 15.55 0.96
C ALA A 91 -7.10 16.54 1.12
N ILE A 92 -6.97 17.17 2.29
CA ILE A 92 -5.96 18.22 2.53
C ILE A 92 -4.54 17.63 2.43
N PRO A 93 -4.19 16.53 3.13
CA PRO A 93 -2.87 15.94 2.97
C PRO A 93 -2.63 15.38 1.57
N GLY A 94 -3.65 14.80 0.91
CA GLY A 94 -3.56 14.34 -0.47
C GLY A 94 -3.18 15.47 -1.44
N PHE A 95 -3.87 16.61 -1.34
CA PHE A 95 -3.58 17.81 -2.12
C PHE A 95 -2.17 18.35 -1.84
N MET A 96 -1.75 18.38 -0.57
CA MET A 96 -0.42 18.80 -0.16
C MET A 96 0.68 17.93 -0.80
N LEU A 97 0.48 16.61 -0.87
CA LEU A 97 1.41 15.70 -1.56
C LEU A 97 1.49 15.99 -3.06
N VAL A 98 0.33 16.11 -3.74
CA VAL A 98 0.28 16.45 -5.19
C VAL A 98 1.01 17.76 -5.48
N THR A 99 0.78 18.79 -4.67
CA THR A 99 1.32 20.15 -4.87
C THR A 99 2.71 20.39 -4.28
N ASN A 100 3.32 19.39 -3.64
CA ASN A 100 4.56 19.54 -2.85
C ASN A 100 4.50 20.47 -1.65
N ILE A 101 3.32 20.83 -1.16
CA ILE A 101 3.21 21.77 -0.05
C ILE A 101 3.45 21.00 1.26
N LYS A 102 4.59 21.23 1.91
CA LYS A 102 4.94 20.64 3.22
C LYS A 102 4.69 19.11 3.28
N PRO A 103 5.32 18.30 2.42
CA PRO A 103 5.03 16.86 2.30
C PRO A 103 5.21 16.08 3.61
N ARG A 104 6.11 16.53 4.50
CA ARG A 104 6.29 15.93 5.83
C ARG A 104 5.08 16.09 6.73
N LEU A 105 4.46 17.28 6.71
CA LEU A 105 3.24 17.54 7.46
C LEU A 105 2.08 16.72 6.91
N ALA A 106 1.99 16.61 5.57
CA ALA A 106 1.00 15.75 4.92
C ALA A 106 1.18 14.28 5.33
N GLY A 107 2.41 13.75 5.27
CA GLY A 107 2.72 12.40 5.73
C GLY A 107 2.36 12.15 7.19
N ALA A 108 2.69 13.10 8.08
CA ALA A 108 2.35 12.99 9.50
C ALA A 108 0.83 12.98 9.76
N ALA A 109 0.09 13.86 9.09
CA ALA A 109 -1.37 13.91 9.17
C ALA A 109 -2.00 12.61 8.68
N LEU A 110 -1.54 12.09 7.54
CA LEU A 110 -2.01 10.81 7.00
C LEU A 110 -1.67 9.64 7.92
N PHE A 111 -0.48 9.62 8.51
CA PHE A 111 -0.08 8.55 9.42
C PHE A 111 -0.99 8.49 10.65
N LEU A 112 -1.23 9.64 11.29
CA LEU A 112 -2.13 9.74 12.45
C LEU A 112 -3.55 9.33 12.09
N PHE A 113 -4.02 9.63 10.89
CA PHE A 113 -5.34 9.21 10.45
C PHE A 113 -5.40 7.69 10.18
N GLN A 114 -4.45 7.17 9.41
CA GLN A 114 -4.44 5.76 8.97
C GLN A 114 -4.18 4.79 10.12
N ILE A 115 -3.46 5.17 11.17
CA ILE A 115 -3.16 4.26 12.29
C ILE A 115 -4.43 3.91 13.06
N ASN A 116 -5.35 4.86 13.18
CA ASN A 116 -6.65 4.63 13.81
C ASN A 116 -7.51 3.68 12.98
N ILE A 117 -7.49 3.82 11.65
CA ILE A 117 -8.17 2.89 10.74
C ILE A 117 -7.56 1.49 10.87
N PHE A 118 -6.24 1.39 10.80
CA PHE A 118 -5.51 0.12 10.88
C PHE A 118 -5.82 -0.64 12.16
N LEU A 119 -5.75 0.03 13.31
CA LEU A 119 -6.13 -0.55 14.59
C LEU A 119 -7.59 -1.02 14.55
N GLY A 120 -8.51 -0.14 14.11
CA GLY A 120 -9.93 -0.46 14.03
C GLY A 120 -10.25 -1.64 13.11
N THR A 121 -9.41 -1.95 12.13
CA THR A 121 -9.60 -3.06 11.19
C THR A 121 -8.65 -4.21 11.43
N PHE A 122 -7.94 -4.24 12.55
CA PHE A 122 -6.92 -5.26 12.83
C PHE A 122 -7.44 -6.72 12.74
N HIS A 123 -8.77 -6.92 12.88
CA HIS A 123 -9.44 -8.22 12.69
C HIS A 123 -9.65 -8.62 11.22
N GLN A 124 -9.60 -7.70 10.25
CA GLN A 124 -9.76 -7.94 8.81
C GLN A 124 -8.41 -8.01 8.10
N THR A 125 -7.86 -9.22 8.01
CA THR A 125 -6.52 -9.47 7.47
C THR A 125 -6.25 -8.84 6.10
N GLY A 126 -7.17 -8.97 5.13
CA GLY A 126 -6.99 -8.38 3.78
C GLY A 126 -7.04 -6.85 3.76
N PHE A 127 -7.91 -6.23 4.56
CA PHE A 127 -7.99 -4.77 4.64
C PHE A 127 -6.77 -4.18 5.35
N ASN A 128 -6.19 -4.91 6.32
CA ASN A 128 -4.97 -4.49 7.01
C ASN A 128 -3.73 -4.43 6.13
N GLU A 129 -3.61 -5.28 5.11
CA GLU A 129 -2.50 -5.18 4.16
C GLU A 129 -2.52 -3.83 3.44
N PHE A 130 -3.69 -3.45 2.94
CA PHE A 130 -3.89 -2.18 2.25
C PHE A 130 -3.60 -0.98 3.15
N VAL A 131 -4.21 -0.94 4.34
CA VAL A 131 -4.02 0.17 5.28
C VAL A 131 -2.57 0.19 5.79
N GLY A 132 -1.96 -0.97 6.03
CA GLY A 132 -0.57 -1.11 6.45
C GLY A 132 0.42 -0.52 5.45
N MET A 133 0.25 -0.78 4.15
CA MET A 133 1.07 -0.14 3.11
C MET A 133 0.88 1.38 3.08
N SER A 134 -0.37 1.85 3.24
CA SER A 134 -0.67 3.29 3.31
C SER A 134 0.00 3.96 4.52
N LEU A 135 0.06 3.26 5.67
CA LEU A 135 0.74 3.69 6.87
C LEU A 135 2.24 3.83 6.65
N TRP A 136 2.85 2.84 6.00
CA TRP A 136 4.27 2.92 5.69
C TRP A 136 4.59 4.11 4.79
N ILE A 137 3.80 4.33 3.74
CA ILE A 137 3.99 5.48 2.82
C ILE A 137 3.83 6.79 3.57
N ALA A 138 2.82 6.91 4.42
CA ALA A 138 2.61 8.11 5.24
C ALA A 138 3.80 8.36 6.17
N LEU A 139 4.31 7.30 6.82
CA LEU A 139 5.48 7.37 7.68
C LEU A 139 6.75 7.75 6.91
N PHE A 140 6.93 7.22 5.70
CA PHE A 140 8.02 7.59 4.80
C PHE A 140 8.03 9.10 4.57
N PHE A 141 6.89 9.70 4.18
CA PHE A 141 6.82 11.14 3.94
C PHE A 141 7.00 11.95 5.23
N ALA A 142 6.43 11.50 6.36
CA ALA A 142 6.58 12.17 7.65
C ALA A 142 8.05 12.28 8.09
N LEU A 143 8.78 11.18 7.93
CA LEU A 143 10.17 11.04 8.36
C LEU A 143 11.19 11.43 7.29
N ARG A 144 10.75 11.75 6.05
CA ARG A 144 11.64 12.12 4.95
C ARG A 144 12.59 13.25 5.38
N PRO A 145 13.92 13.03 5.34
CA PRO A 145 14.91 14.02 5.75
C PRO A 145 14.92 15.22 4.77
N GLN A 146 15.21 16.40 5.30
CA GLN A 146 15.36 17.62 4.48
C GLN A 146 16.66 17.60 3.65
N ASN A 147 17.71 16.95 4.15
CA ASN A 147 19.04 16.92 3.54
C ASN A 147 19.29 15.62 2.74
N GLU A 148 18.23 15.05 2.15
CA GLU A 148 18.25 13.92 1.20
C GLU A 148 18.71 12.53 1.71
N THR A 149 19.47 12.44 2.81
CA THR A 149 19.97 11.15 3.34
C THR A 149 19.27 10.73 4.62
N TRP A 150 18.70 9.53 4.62
CA TRP A 150 18.10 8.94 5.82
C TRP A 150 19.18 8.52 6.81
N ASN A 151 18.86 8.59 8.11
CA ASN A 151 19.68 7.92 9.11
C ASN A 151 19.64 6.41 8.86
N HIS A 152 20.80 5.74 8.82
CA HIS A 152 20.87 4.29 8.54
C HIS A 152 20.02 3.45 9.50
N LYS A 153 20.05 3.72 10.81
CA LYS A 153 19.24 2.98 11.79
C LYS A 153 17.74 3.15 11.52
N LEU A 154 17.33 4.38 11.21
CA LEU A 154 15.94 4.67 10.86
C LEU A 154 15.54 3.96 9.56
N TRP A 155 16.41 3.96 8.55
CA TRP A 155 16.14 3.29 7.28
C TRP A 155 16.08 1.76 7.41
N HIS A 156 16.94 1.18 8.26
CA HIS A 156 16.84 -0.25 8.62
C HIS A 156 15.51 -0.56 9.31
N ALA A 157 15.03 0.32 10.21
CA ALA A 157 13.71 0.17 10.82
C ALA A 157 12.59 0.27 9.76
N MET A 158 12.67 1.23 8.83
CA MET A 158 11.72 1.33 7.70
C MET A 158 11.73 0.07 6.82
N THR A 159 12.91 -0.52 6.59
CA THR A 159 13.07 -1.76 5.83
C THR A 159 12.51 -2.98 6.58
N LEU A 160 12.69 -3.03 7.91
CA LEU A 160 12.07 -4.06 8.74
C LEU A 160 10.54 -4.00 8.64
N LEU A 161 9.95 -2.79 8.58
CA LEU A 161 8.51 -2.66 8.34
C LEU A 161 8.11 -3.21 6.97
N VAL A 162 8.91 -2.99 5.91
CA VAL A 162 8.66 -3.61 4.59
C VAL A 162 8.68 -5.13 4.67
N PHE A 163 9.67 -5.70 5.36
CA PHE A 163 9.74 -7.14 5.62
C PHE A 163 8.49 -7.64 6.33
N LEU A 164 8.06 -6.99 7.41
CA LEU A 164 6.88 -7.41 8.18
C LEU A 164 5.59 -7.32 7.36
N PHE A 165 5.42 -6.27 6.55
CA PHE A 165 4.25 -6.17 5.66
C PHE A 165 4.26 -7.22 4.56
N THR A 166 5.43 -7.52 3.99
CA THR A 166 5.57 -8.59 2.98
C THR A 166 5.28 -9.96 3.60
N LEU A 167 5.72 -10.20 4.83
CA LEU A 167 5.43 -11.43 5.56
C LEU A 167 3.94 -11.56 5.90
N LEU A 168 3.28 -10.47 6.29
CA LEU A 168 1.82 -10.44 6.51
C LEU A 168 1.06 -10.79 5.23
N PHE A 169 1.47 -10.21 4.10
CA PHE A 169 0.91 -10.54 2.78
C PHE A 169 1.07 -12.03 2.48
N LEU A 170 2.28 -12.57 2.66
CA LEU A 170 2.56 -13.99 2.44
C LEU A 170 1.74 -14.90 3.35
N TYR A 171 1.56 -14.53 4.61
CA TYR A 171 0.73 -15.25 5.56
C TYR A 171 -0.74 -15.29 5.11
N ASN A 172 -1.29 -14.16 4.67
CA ASN A 172 -2.67 -14.15 4.18
C ASN A 172 -2.83 -14.96 2.90
N ARG A 173 -1.84 -14.96 2.00
CA ARG A 173 -1.82 -15.83 0.82
C ARG A 173 -1.64 -17.30 1.19
N TYR A 174 -0.87 -17.61 2.24
CA TYR A 174 -0.75 -18.96 2.78
C TYR A 174 -2.12 -19.51 3.22
N LEU A 175 -2.93 -18.68 3.89
CA LEU A 175 -4.30 -19.04 4.30
C LEU A 175 -5.26 -19.26 3.10
N GLN A 176 -4.88 -18.85 1.89
CA GLN A 176 -5.62 -19.05 0.64
C GLN A 176 -5.08 -20.23 -0.18
N ASP A 177 -4.23 -21.07 0.43
CA ASP A 177 -3.57 -22.24 -0.17
C ASP A 177 -2.64 -21.93 -1.36
N ASP A 178 -2.14 -20.69 -1.50
CA ASP A 178 -1.16 -20.30 -2.52
C ASP A 178 0.11 -21.16 -2.61
N PRO A 179 0.74 -21.59 -1.49
CA PRO A 179 1.98 -22.35 -1.54
C PRO A 179 1.76 -23.78 -2.06
N TRP A 180 0.51 -24.24 -2.10
CA TRP A 180 0.17 -25.65 -2.19
C TRP A 180 -0.48 -25.99 -3.53
N PRO A 181 -0.06 -27.10 -4.17
CA PRO A 181 -0.70 -27.59 -5.40
C PRO A 181 -2.21 -27.80 -5.26
N SER A 182 -2.69 -28.15 -4.06
CA SER A 182 -4.11 -28.32 -3.76
C SER A 182 -4.96 -27.07 -4.01
N GLY A 183 -4.41 -25.86 -3.86
CA GLY A 183 -5.11 -24.60 -4.10
C GLY A 183 -5.19 -24.21 -5.58
N TYR A 184 -4.32 -24.77 -6.43
CA TYR A 184 -4.12 -24.33 -7.81
C TYR A 184 -5.41 -24.38 -8.67
N LEU A 185 -6.17 -25.48 -8.62
CA LEU A 185 -7.36 -25.64 -9.47
C LEU A 185 -8.43 -24.60 -9.15
N TRP A 186 -8.66 -24.35 -7.86
CA TRP A 186 -9.62 -23.34 -7.42
C TRP A 186 -9.19 -21.94 -7.88
N GLN A 187 -7.94 -21.55 -7.62
CA GLN A 187 -7.42 -20.23 -7.99
C GLN A 187 -7.42 -20.00 -9.49
N ARG A 188 -7.01 -21.00 -10.28
CA ARG A 188 -7.05 -20.92 -11.74
C ARG A 188 -8.47 -20.76 -12.26
N THR A 189 -9.43 -21.49 -11.70
CA THR A 189 -10.84 -21.36 -12.08
C THR A 189 -11.37 -19.97 -11.74
N HIS A 190 -10.99 -19.46 -10.57
CA HIS A 190 -11.33 -18.10 -10.15
C HIS A 190 -10.73 -17.05 -11.09
N LEU A 191 -9.47 -17.19 -11.48
CA LEU A 191 -8.84 -16.32 -12.48
C LEU A 191 -9.56 -16.42 -13.84
N GLN A 192 -9.97 -17.61 -14.27
CA GLN A 192 -10.72 -17.76 -15.53
C GLN A 192 -12.05 -17.01 -15.50
N GLN A 193 -12.80 -17.14 -14.41
CA GLN A 193 -14.10 -16.52 -14.20
C GLN A 193 -14.03 -15.00 -14.00
N ASP A 194 -12.88 -14.47 -13.54
CA ASP A 194 -12.68 -13.04 -13.32
C ASP A 194 -12.80 -12.24 -14.64
N VAL A 195 -13.94 -11.59 -14.87
CA VAL A 195 -14.23 -10.90 -16.16
C VAL A 195 -13.44 -9.60 -16.31
N MET A 196 -12.82 -9.14 -15.23
CA MET A 196 -12.12 -7.86 -15.15
C MET A 196 -10.62 -8.13 -15.27
N SER A 197 -10.04 -8.10 -16.47
CA SER A 197 -8.57 -8.06 -16.60
C SER A 197 -8.16 -6.88 -17.48
N THR A 198 -7.30 -5.99 -16.97
CA THR A 198 -6.82 -4.81 -17.73
C THR A 198 -5.92 -5.21 -18.89
N ALA A 199 -5.20 -6.31 -18.73
CA ALA A 199 -4.35 -6.90 -19.76
C ALA A 199 -4.86 -8.28 -20.13
N LEU A 200 -5.96 -8.33 -20.90
CA LEU A 200 -6.58 -9.58 -21.36
C LEU A 200 -5.57 -10.54 -22.03
N TRP A 201 -4.62 -10.00 -22.79
CA TRP A 201 -3.57 -10.80 -23.43
C TRP A 201 -2.64 -11.46 -22.40
N TRP A 202 -2.24 -10.71 -21.36
CA TRP A 202 -1.38 -11.20 -20.28
C TRP A 202 -2.10 -12.29 -19.47
N LYS A 203 -3.36 -12.04 -19.08
CA LYS A 203 -4.20 -13.04 -18.41
C LYS A 203 -4.32 -14.31 -19.25
N ARG A 204 -4.58 -14.20 -20.55
CA ARG A 204 -4.66 -15.37 -21.46
C ARG A 204 -3.34 -16.12 -21.52
N MET A 205 -2.21 -15.42 -21.55
CA MET A 205 -0.88 -16.03 -21.52
C MET A 205 -0.66 -16.80 -20.21
N VAL A 206 -0.95 -16.21 -19.05
CA VAL A 206 -0.84 -16.87 -17.74
C VAL A 206 -1.75 -18.11 -17.68
N LEU A 207 -2.99 -18.00 -18.15
CA LEU A 207 -3.93 -19.12 -18.22
C LEU A 207 -3.53 -20.21 -19.22
N TRP A 208 -2.76 -19.86 -20.25
CA TRP A 208 -2.22 -20.80 -21.22
C TRP A 208 -1.01 -21.56 -20.63
N ILE A 209 -0.05 -20.84 -20.05
CA ILE A 209 1.11 -21.43 -19.35
C ILE A 209 0.63 -22.36 -18.23
N SER A 210 -0.39 -21.94 -17.48
CA SER A 210 -0.89 -22.73 -16.36
C SER A 210 -1.52 -24.06 -16.79
N ARG A 211 -1.94 -24.23 -18.06
CA ARG A 211 -2.49 -25.52 -18.57
C ARG A 211 -1.43 -26.61 -18.71
N GLY A 212 -0.15 -26.25 -18.81
CA GLY A 212 0.93 -27.22 -18.98
C GLY A 212 1.16 -28.06 -17.73
N THR A 213 1.88 -29.17 -17.88
CA THR A 213 2.29 -30.06 -16.78
C THR A 213 3.16 -29.38 -15.73
N ILE A 214 3.84 -28.29 -16.08
CA ILE A 214 4.63 -27.46 -15.14
C ILE A 214 3.85 -26.28 -14.57
N GLY A 215 2.62 -26.04 -15.05
CA GLY A 215 1.84 -24.84 -14.72
C GLY A 215 1.48 -24.73 -13.24
N GLU A 216 1.14 -25.86 -12.63
CA GLU A 216 0.87 -25.97 -11.19
C GLU A 216 2.12 -25.65 -10.35
N ILE A 217 3.27 -26.23 -10.72
CA ILE A 217 4.55 -25.98 -10.05
C ILE A 217 4.94 -24.51 -10.15
N LEU A 218 4.90 -23.93 -11.36
CA LEU A 218 5.21 -22.52 -11.58
C LEU A 218 4.30 -21.61 -10.77
N TRP A 219 3.01 -21.93 -10.69
CA TRP A 219 2.04 -21.16 -9.90
C TRP A 219 2.38 -21.17 -8.41
N THR A 220 2.55 -22.35 -7.82
CA THR A 220 2.89 -22.48 -6.39
C THR A 220 4.26 -21.91 -6.06
N SER A 221 5.20 -21.95 -7.01
CA SER A 221 6.57 -21.45 -6.81
C SER A 221 6.62 -19.94 -6.55
N VAL A 222 5.63 -19.17 -7.04
CA VAL A 222 5.60 -17.71 -6.84
C VAL A 222 5.62 -17.37 -5.35
N TRP A 223 4.83 -18.08 -4.53
CA TRP A 223 4.77 -17.85 -3.09
C TRP A 223 6.12 -18.14 -2.40
N TRP A 224 6.77 -19.24 -2.77
CA TRP A 224 8.08 -19.62 -2.22
C TRP A 224 9.19 -18.66 -2.63
N VAL A 225 9.14 -18.16 -3.87
CA VAL A 225 10.08 -17.16 -4.36
C VAL A 225 9.86 -15.83 -3.64
N ASP A 226 8.61 -15.38 -3.48
CA ASP A 226 8.29 -14.19 -2.67
C ASP A 226 8.80 -14.34 -1.22
N LEU A 227 8.63 -15.51 -0.60
CA LEU A 227 9.14 -15.78 0.75
C LEU A 227 10.68 -15.66 0.81
N LEU A 228 11.39 -16.27 -0.13
CA LEU A 228 12.85 -16.17 -0.23
C LEU A 228 13.29 -14.71 -0.32
N PHE A 229 12.69 -13.94 -1.24
CA PHE A 229 13.06 -12.54 -1.43
C PHE A 229 12.62 -11.64 -0.27
N CYS A 230 11.53 -11.98 0.42
CA CYS A 230 11.17 -11.34 1.68
C CYS A 230 12.30 -11.45 2.70
N PHE A 231 12.85 -12.65 2.96
CA PHE A 231 13.98 -12.80 3.87
C PHE A 231 15.25 -12.10 3.39
N LEU A 232 15.49 -12.03 2.07
CA LEU A 232 16.64 -11.32 1.51
C LEU A 232 16.60 -9.81 1.76
N LEU A 233 15.44 -9.21 2.05
CA LEU A 233 15.32 -7.80 2.49
C LEU A 233 16.10 -7.50 3.78
N LEU A 234 16.36 -8.51 4.61
CA LEU A 234 17.12 -8.37 5.86
C LEU A 234 18.63 -8.57 5.67
N THR A 235 19.09 -8.72 4.43
CA THR A 235 20.49 -9.01 4.10
C THR A 235 21.12 -7.89 3.27
N ARG A 236 22.40 -8.06 2.91
CA ARG A 236 23.08 -7.18 1.95
C ARG A 236 22.43 -7.16 0.56
N TRP A 237 21.62 -8.16 0.22
CA TRP A 237 20.95 -8.30 -1.08
C TRP A 237 19.58 -7.61 -1.15
N ARG A 238 19.25 -6.79 -0.16
CA ARG A 238 17.92 -6.19 -0.01
C ARG A 238 17.46 -5.38 -1.22
N LEU A 239 18.35 -4.65 -1.90
CA LEU A 239 17.99 -3.87 -3.10
C LEU A 239 17.54 -4.78 -4.24
N GLN A 240 18.32 -5.82 -4.54
CA GLN A 240 17.98 -6.82 -5.56
C GLN A 240 16.68 -7.54 -5.19
N ALA A 241 16.50 -7.85 -3.90
CA ALA A 241 15.28 -8.47 -3.43
C ALA A 241 14.05 -7.58 -3.60
N GLY A 242 14.13 -6.31 -3.25
CA GLY A 242 13.03 -5.37 -3.48
C GLY A 242 12.72 -5.15 -4.95
N ALA A 243 13.72 -5.18 -5.84
CA ALA A 243 13.50 -5.10 -7.28
C ALA A 243 12.71 -6.32 -7.81
N VAL A 244 13.04 -7.53 -7.34
CA VAL A 244 12.30 -8.75 -7.70
C VAL A 244 10.87 -8.71 -7.13
N LEU A 245 10.70 -8.32 -5.86
CA LEU A 245 9.39 -8.17 -5.24
C LEU A 245 8.53 -7.12 -5.96
N LEU A 246 9.12 -6.01 -6.40
CA LEU A 246 8.44 -4.99 -7.21
C LEU A 246 7.99 -5.56 -8.55
N ALA A 247 8.86 -6.29 -9.26
CA ALA A 247 8.49 -6.94 -10.50
C ALA A 247 7.32 -7.91 -10.30
N PHE A 248 7.36 -8.71 -9.23
CA PHE A 248 6.28 -9.65 -8.89
C PHE A 248 4.98 -8.92 -8.55
N ALA A 249 5.05 -7.80 -7.82
CA ALA A 249 3.89 -6.96 -7.54
C ALA A 249 3.25 -6.39 -8.81
N ILE A 250 4.06 -5.95 -9.79
CA ILE A 250 3.59 -5.49 -11.10
C ILE A 250 2.91 -6.64 -11.84
N LEU A 251 3.57 -7.79 -11.97
CA LEU A 251 3.02 -8.96 -12.68
C LEU A 251 1.72 -9.46 -12.03
N ARG A 252 1.65 -9.45 -10.70
CA ARG A 252 0.42 -9.80 -9.96
C ARG A 252 -0.70 -8.80 -10.26
N SER A 253 -0.38 -7.50 -10.25
CA SER A 253 -1.30 -6.40 -10.58
C SER A 253 -1.86 -6.51 -12.00
N LEU A 254 -1.04 -6.97 -12.96
CA LEU A 254 -1.46 -7.23 -14.34
C LEU A 254 -2.30 -8.52 -14.47
N THR A 255 -2.06 -9.51 -13.61
CA THR A 255 -2.74 -10.81 -13.66
C THR A 255 -4.15 -10.75 -13.07
N TRP A 256 -4.32 -10.07 -11.93
CA TRP A 256 -5.56 -10.05 -11.15
C TRP A 256 -6.11 -8.63 -11.03
N MET A 257 -7.28 -8.28 -11.60
CA MET A 257 -7.83 -6.94 -11.34
C MET A 257 -8.38 -6.75 -9.95
N ASN A 258 -8.66 -7.82 -9.19
CA ASN A 258 -8.92 -7.65 -7.76
C ASN A 258 -7.67 -7.15 -7.00
N SER A 259 -6.49 -7.15 -7.63
CA SER A 259 -5.30 -6.41 -7.15
C SER A 259 -5.12 -5.03 -7.78
N ILE A 260 -5.97 -4.66 -8.76
CA ILE A 260 -6.34 -3.27 -9.07
C ILE A 260 -7.56 -2.85 -8.21
N THR A 261 -7.75 -3.49 -7.07
CA THR A 261 -8.13 -2.69 -5.90
C THR A 261 -7.00 -1.70 -5.64
N SER A 262 -7.29 -0.60 -4.97
CA SER A 262 -6.28 0.38 -4.58
C SER A 262 -5.03 -0.25 -3.92
N GLN A 263 -5.15 -1.47 -3.40
CA GLN A 263 -4.09 -2.27 -2.81
C GLN A 263 -2.90 -2.57 -3.74
N GLY A 264 -3.06 -3.23 -4.89
CA GLY A 264 -1.90 -3.66 -5.68
C GLY A 264 -1.17 -2.50 -6.36
N VAL A 265 -1.91 -1.48 -6.81
CA VAL A 265 -1.31 -0.21 -7.26
C VAL A 265 -0.52 0.44 -6.12
N LEU A 266 -1.07 0.47 -4.91
CA LEU A 266 -0.36 1.01 -3.76
C LEU A 266 0.87 0.17 -3.39
N THR A 267 0.83 -1.17 -3.53
CA THR A 267 1.99 -2.05 -3.35
C THR A 267 3.10 -1.72 -4.33
N VAL A 268 2.78 -1.51 -5.61
CA VAL A 268 3.77 -1.13 -6.63
C VAL A 268 4.40 0.22 -6.29
N LEU A 269 3.59 1.23 -5.96
CA LEU A 269 4.09 2.55 -5.57
C LEU A 269 4.95 2.50 -4.31
N PHE A 270 4.53 1.72 -3.31
CA PHE A 270 5.25 1.49 -2.05
C PHE A 270 6.62 0.86 -2.28
N LEU A 271 6.69 -0.27 -3.00
CA LEU A 271 7.93 -0.99 -3.26
C LEU A 271 8.86 -0.16 -4.15
N PHE A 272 8.33 0.56 -5.13
CA PHE A 272 9.10 1.47 -5.95
C PHE A 272 9.73 2.59 -5.10
N LEU A 273 8.94 3.22 -4.23
CA LEU A 273 9.44 4.27 -3.33
C LEU A 273 10.55 3.76 -2.40
N TRP A 274 10.36 2.57 -1.84
CA TRP A 274 11.37 1.92 -1.01
C TRP A 274 12.65 1.61 -1.80
N MET A 275 12.52 1.01 -2.98
CA MET A 275 13.65 0.61 -3.82
C MET A 275 14.50 1.81 -4.25
N SER A 276 13.86 2.88 -4.71
CA SER A 276 14.54 4.12 -5.11
C SER A 276 15.33 4.73 -3.94
N GLN A 277 14.76 4.70 -2.73
CA GLN A 277 15.46 5.21 -1.55
C GLN A 277 16.57 4.26 -1.08
N GLU A 278 16.38 2.96 -1.18
CA GLU A 278 17.39 1.95 -0.84
C GLU A 278 18.62 2.08 -1.74
N GLU A 279 18.43 2.32 -3.04
CA GLU A 279 19.53 2.58 -3.98
C GLU A 279 20.39 3.77 -3.54
N VAL A 280 19.77 4.89 -3.16
CA VAL A 280 20.47 6.06 -2.61
C VAL A 280 21.23 5.71 -1.34
N MET A 281 20.62 4.92 -0.45
CA MET A 281 21.24 4.50 0.82
C MET A 281 22.42 3.54 0.64
N GLN A 282 22.47 2.77 -0.46
CA GLN A 282 23.62 1.91 -0.78
C GLN A 282 24.75 2.69 -1.48
N ARG A 283 24.41 3.69 -2.29
CA ARG A 283 25.40 4.52 -3.01
C ARG A 283 26.18 5.45 -2.09
N LYS A 284 25.60 5.88 -0.97
CA LYS A 284 26.24 6.73 0.05
C LYS A 284 26.56 5.89 1.30
N PRO A 285 27.69 5.16 1.33
CA PRO A 285 28.08 4.41 2.52
C PRO A 285 28.26 5.38 3.70
N SER A 286 27.83 4.92 4.88
CA SER A 286 27.97 5.62 6.15
C SER A 286 29.41 6.08 6.35
N THR A 287 29.63 7.39 6.36
CA THR A 287 30.81 8.00 6.98
C THR A 287 30.70 7.90 8.49
#